data_AF-A0A7H4LTU5-F1
#
_entry.id   AF-A0A7H4LTU5-F1
#
_cell.length_a   1.000
_cell.length_b   1.000
_cell.length_c   1.000
_cell.angle_alpha   90.00
_cell.angle_beta   90.00
_cell.angle_gamma   90.00
#
_symmetry.space_group_name_H-M   'P 1'
#
loop_
_entity.id
_entity.type
_entity.pdbx_description
1 polymer ?
#
loop_
_entity_poly.entity_id
_entity_poly.type
_entity_poly.pdbx_seq_one_letter_code
_entity_poly.pdbx_strand_id
1 'polypeptide(L)' 'MVTTHVFIAVSLDGYIARQDGDIDWLLQRDDPTEDHGYAAFIADKD' A
#
# COMPACT_ATOMS: atom_id res chain seq x y z
N MET A 1 4.71 -8.62 23.54
CA MET A 1 3.80 -9.60 22.90
C MET A 1 4.00 -9.44 21.41
N VAL A 2 4.22 -10.53 20.66
CA VAL A 2 4.44 -10.44 19.21
C VAL A 2 3.11 -10.15 18.52
N THR A 3 3.11 -9.21 17.58
CA THR A 3 1.93 -8.80 16.81
C THR A 3 2.24 -8.79 15.31
N THR A 4 1.23 -9.06 14.48
CA THR A 4 1.34 -9.05 13.01
C THR A 4 0.50 -7.92 12.46
N HIS A 5 1.04 -7.14 11.54
CA HIS A 5 0.37 -5.98 10.95
C HIS A 5 0.42 -6.04 9.43
N VAL A 6 -0.62 -5.51 8.77
CA VAL A 6 -0.69 -5.38 7.32
C VAL A 6 -0.94 -3.92 6.98
N PHE A 7 -0.18 -3.40 6.01
CA PHE A 7 -0.38 -2.10 5.39
C PHE A 7 -0.29 -2.33 3.88
N ILE A 8 -1.39 -2.11 3.16
CA ILE A 8 -1.52 -2.56 1.77
C ILE A 8 -2.44 -1.65 0.97
N ALA A 9 -2.07 -1.37 -0.28
CA ALA A 9 -2.94 -0.75 -1.27
C ALA A 9 -3.69 -1.83 -2.07
N VAL A 10 -4.97 -1.60 -2.35
CA VAL A 10 -5.82 -2.50 -3.13
C VAL A 10 -6.68 -1.72 -4.11
N SER A 11 -7.05 -2.35 -5.21
CA SER A 11 -8.08 -1.84 -6.10
C SER A 11 -9.44 -1.81 -5.38
N LEU A 12 -10.40 -1.07 -5.94
CA LEU A 12 -11.75 -0.95 -5.36
C LEU A 12 -12.46 -2.32 -5.20
N ASP A 13 -12.16 -3.25 -6.08
CA ASP A 13 -12.66 -4.62 -6.10
C ASP A 13 -11.77 -5.63 -5.35
N GLY A 14 -10.71 -5.16 -4.66
CA GLY A 14 -9.97 -5.96 -3.68
C GLY A 14 -8.76 -6.73 -4.22
N TYR A 15 -8.24 -6.37 -5.40
CA TYR A 15 -7.03 -6.97 -5.97
C TYR A 15 -5.80 -6.12 -5.72
N ILE A 16 -4.64 -6.76 -5.60
CA ILE A 16 -3.35 -6.09 -5.36
C ILE A 16 -2.56 -5.93 -6.66
N ALA A 17 -2.72 -6.86 -7.59
CA ALA A 17 -2.09 -6.85 -8.91
C ALA A 17 -3.08 -7.30 -9.98
N ARG A 18 -2.80 -6.94 -11.23
CA ARG A 18 -3.52 -7.43 -12.41
C ARG A 18 -3.18 -8.90 -12.69
N GLN A 19 -3.89 -9.52 -13.62
CA GLN A 19 -3.69 -10.94 -13.98
C GLN A 19 -2.29 -11.26 -14.52
N ASP A 20 -1.65 -10.28 -15.15
CA ASP A 20 -0.26 -10.34 -15.62
C ASP A 20 0.78 -9.96 -14.55
N GLY A 21 0.34 -9.62 -13.33
CA GLY A 21 1.18 -9.20 -12.22
C GLY A 21 1.48 -7.71 -12.17
N ASP A 22 0.96 -6.90 -13.08
CA ASP A 22 1.22 -5.47 -13.12
C ASP A 22 0.51 -4.71 -11.97
N ILE A 23 1.17 -3.63 -11.52
CA ILE A 23 0.72 -2.71 -10.47
C ILE A 23 0.66 -1.26 -10.94
N ASP A 24 0.76 -1.01 -12.26
CA ASP A 24 0.73 0.33 -12.86
C ASP A 24 -0.43 1.21 -12.35
N TRP A 25 -1.59 0.60 -12.08
CA TRP A 25 -2.80 1.23 -11.57
C TRP A 25 -2.58 1.98 -10.26
N LEU A 26 -1.61 1.54 -9.45
CA LEU A 26 -1.26 2.16 -8.19
C LEU A 26 -0.64 3.55 -8.42
N LEU A 27 0.25 3.66 -9.41
CA LEU A 27 1.00 4.88 -9.71
C LEU A 27 0.20 5.87 -10.57
N GLN A 28 -0.83 5.41 -11.27
CA GLN A 28 -1.68 6.27 -12.11
C GLN A 28 -2.43 7.35 -11.33
N ARG A 29 -2.62 7.16 -10.02
CA ARG A 29 -3.32 8.09 -9.13
C ARG A 29 -2.42 8.66 -8.04
N ASP A 30 -1.13 8.35 -8.08
CA ASP A 30 -0.18 8.82 -7.08
C ASP A 30 0.01 10.33 -7.20
N ASP A 31 -0.14 11.04 -6.09
CA ASP A 31 0.30 12.42 -5.95
C ASP A 31 1.60 12.40 -5.13
N PRO A 32 2.75 12.77 -5.72
CA PRO A 32 4.04 12.74 -5.03
C PRO A 32 4.11 13.61 -3.77
N THR A 33 3.15 14.51 -3.58
CA THR A 33 3.06 15.40 -2.41
C THR A 33 2.14 14.86 -1.32
N GLU A 34 1.38 13.79 -1.58
CA GLU A 34 0.48 13.18 -0.62
C GLU A 34 1.20 12.15 0.24
N ASP A 35 1.00 12.22 1.56
CA ASP A 35 1.48 11.21 2.50
C ASP A 35 0.36 10.21 2.79
N HIS A 36 0.54 8.97 2.34
CA HIS A 36 -0.37 7.87 2.63
C HIS A 36 -0.06 7.15 3.96
N GLY A 37 0.91 7.64 4.74
CA GLY A 37 1.17 7.18 6.11
C GLY A 37 2.13 6.00 6.22
N TYR A 38 2.78 5.56 5.13
CA TYR A 38 3.74 4.44 5.17
C TYR A 38 4.89 4.70 6.14
N ALA A 39 5.47 5.90 6.10
CA ALA A 39 6.61 6.28 6.95
C ALA A 39 6.24 6.26 8.45
N ALA A 40 5.07 6.80 8.81
CA ALA A 40 4.57 6.76 10.17
C ALA A 40 4.23 5.32 10.61
N PHE A 41 3.62 4.53 9.73
CA PHE A 41 3.24 3.14 10.01
C PHE A 41 4.46 2.26 10.31
N ILE A 42 5.56 2.41 9.56
CA ILE A 42 6.76 1.57 9.75
C ILE A 42 7.60 2.04 10.93
N ALA A 43 7.61 3.34 11.24
CA ALA A 43 8.34 3.89 12.39
C ALA A 43 7.81 3.39 13.75
N ASP A 44 6.53 3.01 13.80
CA ASP A 44 5.87 2.41 14.97
C ASP A 44 6.19 0.91 15.14
N LYS A 45 6.77 0.25 14.14
CA LYS A 45 7.03 -1.20 14.17
C LYS A 45 8.49 -1.47 14.51
N ASP A 46 8.68 -2.01 15.72
CA ASP A 46 9.95 -2.57 16.21
C ASP A 46 10.31 -3.91 15.53
#